data_AF-A0A926JT63-F1
#
_entry.id   AF-A0A926JT63-F1
#
_cell.length_a   1.000
_cell.length_b   1.000
_cell.length_c   1.000
_cell.angle_alpha   90.00
_cell.angle_beta   90.00
_cell.angle_gamma   90.00
#
_symmetry.space_group_name_H-M   'P 1'
#
loop_
_entity.id
_entity.type
_entity.pdbx_description
1 polymer ?
#
loop_
_entity_poly.entity_id
_entity_poly.type
_entity_poly.pdbx_seq_one_letter_code
_entity_poly.pdbx_strand_id
1 'polypeptide(L)'
;MKENNSRTKWLHLRLTEAEHQRIQKNFSKTTHTRLSSYARDILLGKPMIGSYRNQSLQDVLAELYKLRRDLHGVSNNFNQAVRKLHTLRNIPEFKSWIQHYDREYIKLSSSILDILGYIRKTADLWLRS
;
A
#
# COMPACT_ATOMS: atom_id res chain seq x y z
N MET A 1 -30.29 2.63 -26.37
CA MET A 1 -30.65 4.02 -25.99
C MET A 1 -29.68 4.48 -24.92
N LYS A 2 -28.99 5.62 -25.10
CA LYS A 2 -28.11 6.18 -24.06
C LYS A 2 -29.00 6.77 -22.96
N GLU A 3 -29.02 6.17 -21.78
CA GLU A 3 -29.65 6.79 -20.62
C GLU A 3 -28.90 8.08 -20.28
N ASN A 4 -29.54 9.23 -20.48
CA ASN A 4 -29.02 10.52 -20.04
C ASN A 4 -29.06 10.56 -18.50
N ASN A 5 -28.00 10.09 -17.85
CA ASN A 5 -27.84 10.11 -16.40
C ASN A 5 -27.43 11.50 -15.85
N SER A 6 -27.80 12.57 -16.57
CA SER A 6 -27.59 13.95 -16.14
C SER A 6 -28.56 14.26 -15.00
N ARG A 7 -28.00 14.62 -13.83
CA ARG A 7 -28.77 14.92 -12.62
C ARG A 7 -29.38 16.32 -12.74
N THR A 8 -30.68 16.39 -13.01
CA THR A 8 -31.40 17.66 -13.28
C THR A 8 -32.31 18.13 -12.14
N LYS A 9 -32.56 17.28 -11.14
CA LYS A 9 -33.45 17.59 -10.01
C LYS A 9 -32.64 18.05 -8.79
N TRP A 10 -33.07 19.15 -8.20
CA TRP A 10 -32.47 19.75 -6.99
C TRP A 10 -33.24 19.35 -5.75
N LEU A 11 -32.52 18.97 -4.69
CA LEU A 11 -33.07 18.72 -3.36
C LEU A 11 -32.57 19.82 -2.42
N HIS A 12 -33.47 20.70 -1.98
CA HIS A 12 -33.14 21.75 -1.03
C HIS A 12 -33.51 21.29 0.39
N LEU A 13 -32.53 21.25 1.28
CA LEU A 13 -32.70 20.91 2.69
C LEU A 13 -32.49 22.17 3.53
N ARG A 14 -33.44 22.49 4.40
CA ARG A 14 -33.23 23.46 5.47
C ARG A 14 -32.67 22.72 6.67
N LEU A 15 -31.56 23.22 7.18
CA LEU A 15 -30.86 22.66 8.32
C LEU A 15 -30.78 23.73 9.41
N THR A 16 -30.93 23.31 10.65
CA THR A 16 -30.49 24.10 11.79
C THR A 16 -28.97 24.09 11.89
N GLU A 17 -28.39 25.06 12.59
CA GLU A 17 -26.94 25.16 12.75
C GLU A 17 -26.33 23.89 13.38
N ALA A 18 -27.01 23.30 14.36
CA ALA A 18 -26.58 22.05 15.00
C ALA A 18 -26.57 20.87 14.03
N GLU A 19 -27.55 20.78 13.14
CA GLU A 19 -27.62 19.74 12.11
C GLU A 19 -26.52 19.92 11.05
N HIS A 20 -26.28 21.16 10.64
CA HIS A 20 -25.21 21.49 9.70
C HIS A 20 -23.83 21.10 10.25
N GLN A 21 -23.53 21.46 11.50
CA GLN A 21 -22.28 21.09 12.15
C GLN A 21 -22.11 19.57 12.29
N ARG A 22 -23.19 18.85 12.60
CA ARG A 22 -23.17 17.39 12.70
C ARG A 22 -22.89 16.74 11.35
N ILE A 23 -23.50 17.24 10.27
CA ILE A 23 -23.24 16.79 8.90
C ILE A 23 -21.77 17.05 8.52
N GLN A 24 -21.25 18.23 8.85
CA GLN A 24 -19.88 18.60 8.51
C GLN A 24 -18.83 17.78 9.30
N LYS A 25 -19.09 17.51 10.58
CA LYS A 25 -18.27 16.63 11.43
C LYS A 25 -18.29 15.18 10.95
N ASN A 26 -19.42 14.71 10.42
CA ASN A 26 -19.50 13.37 9.87
C ASN A 26 -18.84 13.32 8.47
N PHE A 27 -19.00 14.35 7.65
CA PHE A 27 -18.34 14.49 6.35
C PHE A 27 -16.81 14.47 6.48
N SER A 28 -16.24 15.15 7.47
CA SER A 28 -14.79 15.16 7.71
C SER A 28 -14.21 13.80 8.10
N LYS A 29 -15.07 12.83 8.47
CA LYS A 29 -14.71 11.45 8.79
C LYS A 29 -14.98 10.48 7.63
N THR A 30 -15.17 11.01 6.42
CA THR A 30 -15.40 10.20 5.23
C THR A 30 -14.34 10.43 4.18
N THR A 31 -14.25 9.49 3.23
CA THR A 31 -13.35 9.56 2.08
C THR A 31 -13.89 10.45 0.95
N HIS A 32 -15.08 11.04 1.10
CA HIS A 32 -15.69 11.85 0.05
C HIS A 32 -15.05 13.24 -0.03
N THR A 33 -14.71 13.67 -1.25
CA THR A 33 -14.14 15.01 -1.51
C THR A 33 -15.20 16.10 -1.63
N ARG A 34 -16.47 15.73 -1.82
CA ARG A 34 -17.59 16.67 -2.02
C ARG A 34 -18.75 16.34 -1.10
N LEU A 35 -19.28 17.36 -0.41
CA LEU A 35 -20.45 17.24 0.45
C LEU A 35 -21.67 16.68 -0.30
N SER A 36 -21.84 17.05 -1.58
CA SER A 36 -22.93 16.57 -2.42
C SER A 36 -22.89 15.07 -2.71
N SER A 37 -21.69 14.48 -2.73
CA SER A 37 -21.54 13.03 -2.93
C SER A 37 -21.83 12.28 -1.63
N TYR A 38 -21.25 12.77 -0.53
CA TYR A 38 -21.50 12.28 0.82
C TYR A 38 -22.98 12.30 1.20
N ALA A 39 -23.64 13.44 1.03
CA ALA A 39 -25.07 13.59 1.34
C ALA A 39 -25.93 12.65 0.50
N ARG A 40 -25.58 12.45 -0.78
CA ARG A 40 -26.29 11.54 -1.67
C ARG A 40 -26.15 10.09 -1.23
N ASP A 41 -24.94 9.64 -0.90
CA ASP A 41 -24.71 8.26 -0.54
C ASP A 41 -25.39 7.91 0.79
N ILE A 42 -25.46 8.86 1.73
CA ILE A 42 -26.27 8.74 2.95
C ILE A 42 -27.77 8.70 2.64
N LEU A 43 -28.27 9.66 1.86
CA LEU A 43 -29.71 9.77 1.56
C LEU A 43 -30.22 8.59 0.71
N LEU A 44 -29.35 7.98 -0.09
CA LEU A 44 -29.66 6.79 -0.90
C LEU A 44 -29.33 5.47 -0.17
N GLY A 45 -28.96 5.52 1.11
CA GLY A 45 -28.71 4.34 1.93
C GLY A 45 -27.58 3.44 1.43
N LYS A 46 -26.62 4.00 0.68
CA LYS A 46 -25.45 3.23 0.25
C LYS A 46 -24.56 2.95 1.47
N PRO A 47 -24.01 1.73 1.61
CA PRO A 47 -23.12 1.40 2.71
C PRO A 47 -21.92 2.34 2.66
N MET A 48 -21.90 3.29 3.59
CA MET A 48 -20.85 4.27 3.69
C MET A 48 -19.70 3.60 4.43
N ILE A 49 -18.62 3.29 3.71
CA ILE A 49 -17.37 2.84 4.32
C ILE A 49 -16.85 4.05 5.11
N GLY A 50 -17.25 4.16 6.37
CA GLY A 50 -16.75 5.19 7.28
C GLY A 50 -15.23 5.14 7.25
N SER A 51 -14.57 6.29 7.22
CA SER A 51 -13.11 6.33 7.13
C SER A 51 -12.52 5.83 8.44
N TYR A 52 -12.47 4.51 8.59
CA TYR A 52 -11.36 3.89 9.26
C TYR A 52 -10.27 3.78 8.20
N ARG A 53 -9.67 4.93 7.88
CA ARG A 53 -8.32 4.95 7.33
C ARG A 53 -7.47 4.36 8.45
N ASN A 54 -7.38 3.03 8.44
CA ASN A 54 -6.76 2.19 9.46
C ASN A 54 -5.35 2.76 9.69
N GLN A 55 -5.16 3.53 10.76
CA GLN A 55 -3.84 4.02 11.17
C GLN A 55 -2.86 2.84 11.25
N SER A 56 -3.35 1.69 11.75
CA SER A 56 -2.70 0.39 11.74
C SER A 56 -2.19 -0.06 10.36
N LEU A 57 -2.90 0.24 9.27
CA LEU A 57 -2.49 -0.12 7.90
C LEU A 57 -1.41 0.83 7.37
N GLN A 58 -1.47 2.12 7.69
CA GLN A 58 -0.39 3.04 7.34
C GLN A 58 0.89 2.68 8.11
N ASP A 59 0.76 2.27 9.37
CA ASP A 59 1.88 1.81 10.20
C ASP A 59 2.47 0.51 9.65
N VAL A 60 1.62 -0.45 9.25
CA VAL A 60 2.07 -1.69 8.58
C VAL A 60 2.78 -1.38 7.26
N LEU A 61 2.24 -0.49 6.42
CA LEU A 61 2.88 -0.10 5.17
C LEU A 61 4.24 0.60 5.40
N ALA A 62 4.33 1.45 6.42
CA ALA A 62 5.58 2.10 6.78
C ALA A 62 6.64 1.08 7.22
N GLU A 63 6.25 0.09 8.03
CA GLU A 63 7.15 -0.96 8.51
C GLU A 63 7.61 -1.88 7.38
N LEU A 64 6.71 -2.23 6.46
CA LEU A 64 7.05 -2.98 5.25
C LEU A 64 8.01 -2.20 4.34
N TYR A 65 7.88 -0.87 4.27
CA TYR A 65 8.79 -0.04 3.48
C TYR A 65 10.19 0.03 4.09
N LYS A 66 10.29 0.09 5.43
CA LYS A 66 11.58 -0.01 6.15
C LYS A 66 12.23 -1.37 5.91
N LEU A 67 11.47 -2.45 6.10
CA LEU A 67 11.95 -3.82 5.90
C LEU A 67 12.52 -4.01 4.49
N ARG A 68 11.85 -3.47 3.46
CA ARG A 68 12.35 -3.46 2.08
C ARG A 68 13.72 -2.78 1.96
N ARG A 69 13.88 -1.62 2.59
CA ARG A 69 15.14 -0.85 2.54
C ARG A 69 16.27 -1.61 3.24
N ASP A 70 15.99 -2.20 4.39
CA ASP A 70 16.98 -2.96 5.16
C ASP A 70 17.42 -4.22 4.40
N LEU A 71 16.47 -4.96 3.81
CA LEU A 71 16.76 -6.13 2.97
C LEU A 71 17.60 -5.76 1.73
N HIS A 72 17.33 -4.62 1.11
CA HIS A 72 18.15 -4.13 0.00
C HIS A 72 19.59 -3.85 0.45
N GLY A 73 19.77 -3.27 1.64
CA GLY A 73 21.08 -3.06 2.26
C GLY A 73 21.83 -4.37 2.52
N VAL A 74 21.15 -5.36 3.12
CA VAL A 74 21.71 -6.70 3.36
C VAL A 74 22.15 -7.36 2.05
N SER A 75 21.29 -7.33 1.03
CA SER A 75 21.57 -7.92 -0.29
C SER A 75 22.79 -7.25 -0.95
N ASN A 76 22.91 -5.93 -0.84
CA ASN A 76 24.05 -5.19 -1.38
C ASN A 76 25.37 -5.46 -0.63
N ASN A 77 25.33 -5.53 0.70
CA ASN A 77 26.50 -5.85 1.52
C ASN A 77 26.98 -7.29 1.26
N PHE A 78 26.04 -8.22 1.10
CA PHE A 78 26.35 -9.60 0.77
C PHE A 78 26.98 -9.71 -0.63
N ASN A 79 26.44 -9.02 -1.63
CA ASN A 79 26.99 -8.99 -2.99
C ASN A 79 28.44 -8.44 -3.00
N GLN A 80 28.73 -7.44 -2.17
CA GLN A 80 30.11 -6.96 -1.98
C GLN A 80 31.03 -8.01 -1.35
N ALA A 81 30.55 -8.77 -0.35
CA ALA A 81 31.32 -9.84 0.27
C ALA A 81 31.62 -10.97 -0.72
N VAL A 82 30.63 -11.37 -1.53
CA VAL A 82 30.79 -12.37 -2.60
C VAL A 82 31.81 -11.91 -3.65
N ARG A 83 31.73 -10.65 -4.09
CA ARG A 83 32.71 -10.06 -5.02
C ARG A 83 34.12 -10.08 -4.45
N LYS A 84 34.30 -9.73 -3.17
CA LYS A 84 35.60 -9.82 -2.48
C LYS A 84 36.08 -11.28 -2.41
N LEU A 85 35.21 -12.24 -2.13
CA LEU A 85 35.55 -13.66 -2.16
C LEU A 85 36.06 -14.13 -3.53
N HIS A 86 35.43 -13.67 -4.62
CA HIS A 86 35.89 -13.96 -5.97
C HIS A 86 37.29 -13.42 -6.30
N THR A 87 37.74 -12.36 -5.61
CA THR A 87 39.11 -11.83 -5.75
C THR A 87 40.16 -12.66 -4.99
N LEU A 88 39.76 -13.47 -4.01
CA LEU A 88 40.65 -14.33 -3.20
C LEU A 88 40.90 -15.71 -3.85
N ARG A 89 40.97 -15.74 -5.19
CA ARG A 89 40.71 -16.90 -6.08
C ARG A 89 41.70 -18.08 -6.02
N ASN A 90 42.55 -18.18 -5.00
CA ASN A 90 43.71 -19.09 -5.00
C ASN A 90 43.54 -20.41 -4.24
N ILE A 91 42.32 -20.79 -3.82
CA ILE A 91 42.10 -22.03 -3.07
C ILE A 91 40.91 -22.82 -3.65
N PRO A 92 41.09 -24.07 -4.13
CA PRO A 92 40.04 -24.89 -4.74
C PRO A 92 38.82 -25.13 -3.85
N GLU A 93 39.01 -25.29 -2.54
CA GLU A 93 37.94 -25.48 -1.55
C GLU A 93 36.99 -24.28 -1.47
N PHE A 94 37.51 -23.07 -1.71
CA PHE A 94 36.70 -21.84 -1.70
C PHE A 94 35.75 -21.75 -2.89
N LYS A 95 36.09 -22.35 -4.04
CA LYS A 95 35.27 -22.27 -5.26
C LYS A 95 33.91 -22.96 -5.08
N SER A 96 33.89 -24.10 -4.40
CA SER A 96 32.67 -24.85 -4.04
C SER A 96 31.78 -24.05 -3.08
N TRP A 97 32.38 -23.46 -2.04
CA TRP A 97 31.67 -22.62 -1.07
C TRP A 97 31.07 -21.37 -1.72
N ILE A 98 31.80 -20.71 -2.60
CA ILE A 98 31.31 -19.54 -3.35
C ILE A 98 30.08 -19.91 -4.20
N GLN A 99 30.14 -21.01 -4.93
CA GLN A 99 29.02 -21.47 -5.77
C GLN A 99 27.80 -21.90 -4.96
N HIS A 100 27.99 -22.42 -3.75
CA HIS A 100 26.89 -22.73 -2.85
C HIS A 100 26.20 -21.44 -2.36
N TYR A 101 26.98 -20.48 -1.85
CA TYR A 101 26.45 -19.22 -1.34
C TYR A 101 25.80 -18.35 -2.42
N ASP A 102 26.31 -18.39 -3.66
CA ASP A 102 25.70 -17.66 -4.78
C ASP A 102 24.30 -18.19 -5.12
N ARG A 103 24.09 -19.52 -5.05
CA ARG A 103 22.76 -20.13 -5.24
C ARG A 103 21.79 -19.79 -4.11
N GLU A 104 22.26 -19.82 -2.87
CA GLU A 104 21.45 -19.44 -1.71
C GLU A 104 21.09 -17.93 -1.75
N TYR A 105 22.00 -17.09 -2.26
CA TYR A 105 21.73 -15.67 -2.49
C TYR A 105 20.63 -15.45 -3.52
N ILE A 106 20.70 -16.12 -4.68
CA ILE A 106 19.68 -16.00 -5.72
C ILE A 106 18.29 -16.39 -5.17
N LYS A 107 18.22 -17.47 -4.39
CA LYS A 107 16.98 -17.90 -3.73
C LYS A 107 16.46 -16.84 -2.75
N LEU A 108 17.31 -16.38 -1.83
CA LEU A 108 16.93 -15.36 -0.85
C LEU A 108 16.45 -14.07 -1.54
N SER A 109 17.18 -13.61 -2.56
CA SER A 109 16.84 -12.42 -3.32
C SER A 109 15.51 -12.58 -4.08
N SER A 110 15.24 -13.76 -4.64
CA SER A 110 13.95 -14.06 -5.28
C SER A 110 12.81 -14.00 -4.26
N SER A 111 12.96 -14.65 -3.11
CA SER A 111 11.93 -14.63 -2.05
C SER A 111 11.66 -13.21 -1.53
N ILE A 112 12.71 -12.37 -1.44
CA ILE A 112 12.54 -10.96 -1.10
C ILE A 112 11.72 -10.25 -2.18
N LEU A 113 12.04 -10.43 -3.46
CA LEU A 113 11.29 -9.81 -4.56
C LEU A 113 9.81 -10.25 -4.57
N ASP A 114 9.54 -11.52 -4.25
CA ASP A 114 8.18 -12.05 -4.14
C ASP A 114 7.40 -11.38 -3.00
N ILE A 115 8.03 -11.22 -1.83
CA ILE A 115 7.45 -10.49 -0.69
C ILE A 115 7.14 -9.04 -1.10
N LEU A 116 8.07 -8.37 -1.78
CA LEU A 116 7.86 -7.01 -2.28
C LEU A 116 6.72 -6.91 -3.29
N GLY A 117 6.59 -7.90 -4.17
CA GLY A 117 5.48 -8.03 -5.11
C GLY A 117 4.13 -8.18 -4.38
N TYR A 118 4.06 -9.03 -3.36
CA TYR A 118 2.89 -9.20 -2.52
C TYR A 118 2.49 -7.92 -1.78
N ILE A 119 3.47 -7.22 -1.21
CA ILE A 119 3.24 -5.94 -0.51
C ILE A 119 2.66 -4.91 -1.48
N ARG A 120 3.24 -4.78 -2.67
CA ARG A 120 2.77 -3.84 -3.70
C ARG A 120 1.37 -4.18 -4.20
N LYS A 121 1.11 -5.45 -4.51
CA LYS A 121 -0.21 -5.91 -4.96
C LYS A 121 -1.28 -5.65 -3.91
N THR A 122 -0.96 -5.92 -2.64
CA THR A 122 -1.84 -5.63 -1.52
C THR A 122 -2.11 -4.13 -1.44
N ALA A 123 -1.08 -3.29 -1.46
CA ALA A 123 -1.23 -1.84 -1.45
C ALA A 123 -2.09 -1.30 -2.62
N ASP A 124 -1.90 -1.82 -3.84
CA ASP A 124 -2.64 -1.41 -5.04
C ASP A 124 -4.12 -1.83 -4.99
N LEU A 125 -4.43 -3.04 -4.49
CA LEU A 125 -5.81 -3.48 -4.29
C LEU A 125 -6.53 -2.60 -3.26
N TRP A 126 -5.83 -2.19 -2.20
CA TRP A 126 -6.38 -1.33 -1.16
C TRP A 126 -6.55 0.13 -1.56
N LEU A 127 -5.70 0.68 -2.44
CA LEU A 127 -5.90 2.04 -2.98
C LEU A 127 -7.10 2.13 -3.93
N ARG A 128 -7.61 0.99 -4.43
CA ARG A 128 -8.76 0.90 -5.34
C ARG A 128 -10.08 0.58 -4.63
N SER A 129 -10.05 0.23 -3.35
CA SER A 129 -11.21 -0.02 -2.47
C SER A 129 -11.55 1.21 -1.64
#